data_AF-A0A842WT17-F1
#
_entry.id   AF-A0A842WT17-F1
#
_cell.length_a   1.000
_cell.length_b   1.000
_cell.length_c   1.000
_cell.angle_alpha   90.00
_cell.angle_beta   90.00
_cell.angle_gamma   90.00
#
_symmetry.space_group_name_H-M   'P 1'
#
loop_
_entity.id
_entity.type
_entity.pdbx_description
1 polymer ?
#
loop_
_entity_poly.entity_id
_entity_poly.type
_entity_poly.pdbx_seq_one_letter_code
_entity_poly.pdbx_strand_id
1 'polypeptide(L)'
;MEHHTFIKLIAAETKTWRDMELTLMEKEGWIDLSYRPRNNMSSLGWVLAHQAMVLDYTLNTLILGDKPVNPEIFSKYRPGTDGSWDGISLKDILELYDSLETNFLEWAKSATVQDFSRVVSGDSIPSFFCGKTVLEIILSTFTHLDYHTGHLSAIRKDWLSTRTS
;
A
#
# COMPACT_ATOMS: atom_id res chain seq x y z
N MET A 1 -15.70 16.16 11.52
CA MET A 1 -14.74 16.12 10.40
C MET A 1 -15.41 15.37 9.27
N GLU A 2 -15.51 15.95 8.08
CA GLU A 2 -16.10 15.25 6.92
C GLU A 2 -15.20 14.07 6.52
N HIS A 3 -15.77 12.90 6.16
CA HIS A 3 -15.00 11.68 5.83
C HIS A 3 -13.90 11.94 4.80
N HIS A 4 -14.17 12.78 3.82
CA HIS A 4 -13.24 13.22 2.78
C HIS A 4 -11.96 13.83 3.35
N THR A 5 -12.11 14.76 4.31
CA THR A 5 -10.98 15.44 4.96
C THR A 5 -10.15 14.45 5.75
N PHE A 6 -10.81 13.54 6.47
CA PHE A 6 -10.13 12.49 7.22
C PHE A 6 -9.32 11.56 6.29
N ILE A 7 -9.94 11.07 5.21
CA ILE A 7 -9.29 10.18 4.23
C ILE A 7 -8.09 10.86 3.56
N LYS A 8 -8.24 12.14 3.19
CA LYS A 8 -7.14 12.91 2.61
C LYS A 8 -5.96 13.05 3.59
N LEU A 9 -6.25 13.26 4.88
CA LEU A 9 -5.23 13.38 5.91
C LEU A 9 -4.44 12.08 6.09
N ILE A 10 -5.13 10.95 6.27
CA ILE A 10 -4.45 9.65 6.47
C ILE A 10 -3.65 9.23 5.23
N ALA A 11 -4.17 9.47 4.02
CA ALA A 11 -3.42 9.19 2.79
C ALA A 11 -2.13 10.02 2.69
N ALA A 12 -2.24 11.32 2.96
CA ALA A 12 -1.09 12.21 2.96
C ALA A 12 -0.04 11.84 4.02
N GLU A 13 -0.49 11.43 5.21
CA GLU A 13 0.40 10.99 6.29
C GLU A 13 1.16 9.71 5.93
N THR A 14 0.44 8.67 5.49
CA THR A 14 1.03 7.41 5.04
C THR A 14 2.05 7.63 3.92
N LYS A 15 1.72 8.47 2.92
CA LYS A 15 2.64 8.82 1.83
C LYS A 15 3.87 9.57 2.33
N THR A 16 3.67 10.57 3.20
CA THR A 16 4.78 11.37 3.75
C THR A 16 5.79 10.48 4.47
N TRP A 17 5.32 9.52 5.26
CA TRP A 17 6.21 8.59 5.95
C TRP A 17 6.94 7.66 4.95
N ARG A 18 6.24 7.10 3.97
CA ARG A 18 6.84 6.28 2.92
C ARG A 18 7.96 7.03 2.18
N ASP A 19 7.67 8.24 1.74
CA ASP A 19 8.60 9.06 0.95
C ASP A 19 9.77 9.57 1.80
N MET A 20 9.55 9.80 3.10
CA MET A 20 10.63 10.08 4.04
C MET A 20 11.61 8.91 4.12
N GLU A 21 11.13 7.67 4.25
CA GLU A 21 12.03 6.50 4.32
C GLU A 21 12.82 6.32 3.02
N LEU A 22 12.19 6.48 1.86
CA LEU A 22 12.89 6.46 0.56
C LEU A 22 13.95 7.56 0.47
N THR A 23 13.62 8.78 0.88
CA THR A 23 14.58 9.90 0.91
C THR A 23 15.77 9.61 1.83
N LEU A 24 15.55 8.95 2.97
CA LEU A 24 16.63 8.56 3.88
C LEU A 24 17.52 7.49 3.26
N MET A 25 16.93 6.47 2.62
CA MET A 25 17.68 5.44 1.87
C MET A 25 18.55 6.06 0.77
N GLU A 26 18.00 6.99 -0.02
CA GLU A 26 18.75 7.74 -1.04
C GLU A 26 19.92 8.53 -0.46
N LYS A 27 19.70 9.25 0.64
CA LYS A 27 20.75 10.02 1.34
C LYS A 27 21.86 9.13 1.88
N GLU A 28 21.54 7.90 2.26
CA GLU A 28 22.49 6.89 2.71
C GLU A 28 23.21 6.19 1.54
N GLY A 29 22.82 6.52 0.30
CA GLY A 29 23.42 6.07 -0.95
C GLY A 29 22.94 4.69 -1.41
N TRP A 30 21.71 4.31 -1.06
CA TRP A 30 21.22 2.95 -1.31
C TRP A 30 19.76 2.88 -1.64
N ILE A 31 19.46 2.28 -2.78
CA ILE A 31 18.15 1.69 -3.07
C ILE A 31 18.39 0.39 -3.84
N ASP A 32 18.38 -0.73 -3.14
CA ASP A 32 18.37 -2.06 -3.76
C ASP A 32 17.00 -2.70 -3.53
N LEU A 33 16.18 -2.70 -4.58
CA LEU A 33 14.83 -3.27 -4.53
C LEU A 33 14.82 -4.77 -4.23
N SER A 34 15.91 -5.49 -4.54
CA SER A 34 16.03 -6.92 -4.27
C SER A 34 16.44 -7.23 -2.83
N TYR A 35 16.92 -6.24 -2.08
CA TYR A 35 17.41 -6.45 -0.73
C TYR A 35 16.30 -6.99 0.17
N ARG A 36 16.61 -8.10 0.83
CA ARG A 36 15.77 -8.75 1.83
C ARG A 36 16.44 -8.65 3.19
N PRO A 37 15.78 -8.11 4.21
CA PRO A 37 16.39 -8.00 5.53
C PRO A 37 16.58 -9.38 6.17
N ARG A 38 17.55 -9.49 7.08
CA ARG A 38 17.97 -10.78 7.70
C ARG A 38 16.89 -11.48 8.53
N ASN A 39 15.82 -10.78 8.89
CA ASN A 39 14.67 -11.34 9.60
C ASN A 39 13.62 -11.98 8.68
N ASN A 40 13.97 -12.23 7.41
CA ASN A 40 13.12 -12.87 6.39
C ASN A 40 11.85 -12.09 6.02
N MET A 41 11.73 -10.81 6.37
CA MET A 41 10.66 -9.95 5.82
C MET A 41 10.78 -9.86 4.29
N SER A 42 9.73 -9.37 3.62
CA SER A 42 9.74 -9.16 2.18
C SER A 42 10.84 -8.19 1.74
N SER A 43 11.22 -8.29 0.46
CA SER A 43 12.20 -7.39 -0.15
C SER A 43 11.69 -5.94 -0.22
N LEU A 44 12.59 -4.98 -0.34
CA LEU A 44 12.24 -3.57 -0.49
C LEU A 44 11.27 -3.32 -1.65
N GLY A 45 11.58 -3.86 -2.84
CA GLY A 45 10.75 -3.72 -4.03
C GLY A 45 9.37 -4.34 -3.85
N TRP A 46 9.29 -5.49 -3.18
CA TRP A 46 8.01 -6.11 -2.86
C TRP A 46 7.19 -5.22 -1.93
N VAL A 47 7.76 -4.68 -0.85
CA VAL A 47 7.01 -3.85 0.11
C VAL A 47 6.45 -2.61 -0.59
N LEU A 48 7.25 -1.93 -1.41
CA LEU A 48 6.80 -0.74 -2.13
C LEU A 48 5.69 -1.05 -3.15
N ALA A 49 5.84 -2.12 -3.92
CA ALA A 49 4.83 -2.56 -4.88
C ALA A 49 3.55 -3.05 -4.18
N HIS A 50 3.69 -3.74 -3.05
CA HIS A 50 2.59 -4.22 -2.22
C HIS A 50 1.73 -3.08 -1.71
N GLN A 51 2.33 -1.99 -1.24
CA GLN A 51 1.58 -0.81 -0.80
C GLN A 51 0.70 -0.23 -1.92
N ALA A 52 1.21 -0.16 -3.15
CA ALA A 52 0.40 0.25 -4.31
C ALA A 52 -0.76 -0.74 -4.55
N MET A 53 -0.48 -2.05 -4.52
CA MET A 53 -1.51 -3.08 -4.75
C MET A 53 -2.59 -3.12 -3.67
N VAL A 54 -2.27 -2.71 -2.44
CA VAL A 54 -3.26 -2.54 -1.37
C VAL A 54 -4.24 -1.41 -1.70
N LEU A 55 -3.78 -0.28 -2.26
CA LEU A 55 -4.66 0.80 -2.73
C LEU A 55 -5.56 0.32 -3.89
N ASP A 56 -4.98 -0.34 -4.90
CA ASP A 56 -5.71 -0.88 -6.06
C ASP A 56 -6.80 -1.86 -5.60
N TYR A 57 -6.42 -2.83 -4.78
CA TYR A 57 -7.33 -3.84 -4.27
C TYR A 57 -8.48 -3.24 -3.45
N THR A 58 -8.16 -2.30 -2.55
CA THR A 58 -9.17 -1.67 -1.72
C THR A 58 -10.17 -0.90 -2.57
N LEU A 59 -9.71 -0.02 -3.46
CA LEU A 59 -10.64 0.77 -4.27
C LEU A 59 -11.37 -0.09 -5.29
N ASN A 60 -10.64 -0.74 -6.19
CA ASN A 60 -11.24 -1.38 -7.35
C ASN A 60 -11.95 -2.67 -6.95
N THR A 61 -11.34 -3.51 -6.12
CA THR A 61 -11.95 -4.80 -5.79
C THR A 61 -12.93 -4.74 -4.61
N LEU A 62 -12.55 -4.15 -3.48
CA LEU A 62 -13.42 -4.17 -2.30
C LEU A 62 -14.55 -3.12 -2.37
N ILE A 63 -14.24 -1.91 -2.83
CA ILE A 63 -15.21 -0.81 -2.85
C ILE A 63 -16.04 -0.84 -4.13
N LEU A 64 -15.41 -0.84 -5.31
CA LEU A 64 -16.12 -0.74 -6.59
C LEU A 64 -16.65 -2.10 -7.09
N GLY A 65 -16.09 -3.22 -6.63
CA GLY A 65 -16.47 -4.56 -7.09
C GLY A 65 -15.90 -4.91 -8.47
N ASP A 66 -14.91 -4.17 -8.94
CA ASP A 66 -14.21 -4.33 -10.19
C ASP A 66 -12.91 -5.15 -10.04
N LYS A 67 -12.24 -5.40 -11.17
CA LYS A 67 -10.93 -6.04 -11.19
C LYS A 67 -9.83 -5.03 -10.84
N PRO A 68 -8.68 -5.47 -10.31
CA PRO A 68 -7.50 -4.62 -10.15
C PRO A 68 -7.13 -3.93 -11.48
N VAL A 69 -6.66 -2.69 -11.40
CA VAL A 69 -6.25 -1.91 -12.58
C VAL A 69 -5.11 -2.59 -13.33
N ASN A 70 -4.17 -3.20 -12.58
CA ASN A 70 -3.10 -3.99 -13.17
C ASN A 70 -3.09 -5.43 -12.62
N PRO A 71 -3.87 -6.34 -13.22
CA PRO A 71 -4.00 -7.71 -12.72
C PRO A 71 -2.68 -8.49 -12.68
N GLU A 72 -1.75 -8.20 -13.60
CA GLU A 72 -0.46 -8.87 -13.65
C GLU A 72 0.41 -8.47 -12.45
N ILE A 73 0.58 -7.16 -12.22
CA ILE A 73 1.34 -6.66 -11.06
C ILE A 73 0.66 -7.08 -9.76
N PHE A 74 -0.68 -6.99 -9.69
CA PHE A 74 -1.43 -7.42 -8.52
C PHE A 74 -1.17 -8.88 -8.17
N SER A 75 -1.12 -9.77 -9.15
CA SER A 75 -0.86 -11.19 -8.91
C SER A 75 0.50 -11.47 -8.25
N LYS A 76 1.50 -10.62 -8.51
CA LYS A 76 2.88 -10.76 -8.02
C LYS A 76 3.08 -10.15 -6.62
N TYR A 77 2.33 -9.10 -6.29
CA TYR A 77 2.54 -8.33 -5.05
C TYR A 77 1.32 -8.30 -4.11
N ARG A 78 0.29 -9.12 -4.34
CA ARG A 78 -0.84 -9.27 -3.40
C ARG A 78 -0.41 -9.92 -2.07
N PRO A 79 -1.22 -9.76 -1.00
CA PRO A 79 -1.02 -10.52 0.23
C PRO A 79 -0.87 -12.02 0.00
N GLY A 80 0.03 -12.68 0.75
CA GLY A 80 0.24 -14.13 0.70
C GLY A 80 1.25 -14.62 -0.35
N THR A 81 1.93 -13.69 -1.04
CA THR A 81 3.11 -14.01 -1.86
C THR A 81 4.36 -14.15 -0.97
N ASP A 82 5.45 -14.70 -1.51
CA ASP A 82 6.67 -15.05 -0.76
C ASP A 82 7.55 -13.86 -0.35
N GLY A 83 7.14 -12.65 -0.74
CA GLY A 83 7.86 -11.40 -0.48
C GLY A 83 9.04 -11.16 -1.43
N SER A 84 9.14 -11.91 -2.53
CA SER A 84 10.23 -11.80 -3.50
C SER A 84 10.04 -10.62 -4.45
N TRP A 85 11.15 -10.16 -5.01
CA TRP A 85 11.15 -9.05 -5.94
C TRP A 85 11.22 -9.49 -7.41
N ASP A 86 10.23 -9.14 -8.22
CA ASP A 86 10.12 -9.59 -9.62
C ASP A 86 10.51 -8.53 -10.68
N GLY A 87 11.17 -7.44 -10.28
CA GLY A 87 11.93 -6.59 -11.21
C GLY A 87 11.22 -5.39 -11.87
N ILE A 88 10.09 -4.89 -11.35
CA ILE A 88 9.46 -3.64 -11.84
C ILE A 88 10.26 -2.39 -11.41
N SER A 89 10.55 -1.39 -12.25
CA SER A 89 11.45 -0.32 -11.79
C SER A 89 10.88 0.47 -10.59
N LEU A 90 11.75 1.06 -9.76
CA LEU A 90 11.33 1.93 -8.65
C LEU A 90 10.43 3.06 -9.16
N LYS A 91 10.78 3.64 -10.31
CA LYS A 91 10.01 4.67 -10.98
C LYS A 91 8.58 4.18 -11.27
N ASP A 92 8.46 3.00 -11.87
CA ASP A 92 7.14 2.45 -12.22
C ASP A 92 6.31 2.14 -10.95
N ILE A 93 6.94 1.68 -9.86
CA ILE A 93 6.26 1.48 -8.57
C ILE A 93 5.72 2.81 -8.03
N LEU A 94 6.52 3.87 -8.09
CA LEU A 94 6.15 5.20 -7.61
C LEU A 94 5.01 5.79 -8.44
N GLU A 95 5.11 5.75 -9.77
CA GLU A 95 4.06 6.21 -10.68
C GLU A 95 2.76 5.43 -10.47
N LEU A 96 2.86 4.11 -10.24
CA LEU A 96 1.70 3.28 -9.96
C LEU A 96 1.04 3.65 -8.62
N TYR A 97 1.83 3.82 -7.56
CA TYR A 97 1.33 4.27 -6.26
C TYR A 97 0.62 5.62 -6.37
N ASP A 98 1.25 6.61 -7.01
CA ASP A 98 0.71 7.95 -7.17
C ASP A 98 -0.61 7.96 -7.97
N SER A 99 -0.67 7.18 -9.05
CA SER A 99 -1.89 7.04 -9.85
C SER A 99 -3.03 6.41 -9.03
N LEU A 100 -2.75 5.34 -8.28
CA LEU A 100 -3.75 4.64 -7.48
C LEU A 100 -4.23 5.49 -6.30
N GLU A 101 -3.33 6.20 -5.63
CA GLU A 101 -3.67 7.16 -4.58
C GLU A 101 -4.56 8.28 -5.13
N THR A 102 -4.21 8.83 -6.31
CA THR A 102 -5.01 9.87 -6.96
C THR A 102 -6.42 9.37 -7.24
N ASN A 103 -6.56 8.20 -7.87
CA ASN A 103 -7.86 7.59 -8.14
C ASN A 103 -8.67 7.36 -6.85
N PHE A 104 -8.01 6.88 -5.80
CA PHE A 104 -8.62 6.65 -4.49
C PHE A 104 -9.16 7.96 -3.89
N LEU A 105 -8.37 9.03 -3.92
CA LEU A 105 -8.77 10.33 -3.39
C LEU A 105 -9.85 11.02 -4.23
N GLU A 106 -9.84 10.83 -5.55
CA GLU A 106 -10.89 11.31 -6.44
C GLU A 106 -12.22 10.61 -6.21
N TRP A 107 -12.20 9.28 -6.04
CA TRP A 107 -13.38 8.53 -5.61
C TRP A 107 -13.85 9.03 -4.25
N ALA A 108 -12.95 9.11 -3.26
CA ALA A 108 -13.30 9.54 -1.92
C ALA A 108 -13.92 10.93 -1.92
N LYS A 109 -13.43 11.86 -2.76
CA LYS A 109 -13.96 13.22 -2.91
C LYS A 109 -15.39 13.25 -3.49
N SER A 110 -15.72 12.33 -4.41
CA SER A 110 -17.03 12.28 -5.06
C SER A 110 -18.05 11.39 -4.33
N ALA A 111 -17.59 10.54 -3.41
CA ALA A 111 -18.43 9.64 -2.62
C ALA A 111 -19.42 10.38 -1.70
N THR A 112 -20.58 9.79 -1.48
CA THR A 112 -21.60 10.27 -0.53
C THR A 112 -21.41 9.64 0.85
N VAL A 113 -22.11 10.17 1.86
CA VAL A 113 -22.14 9.55 3.20
C VAL A 113 -22.65 8.11 3.16
N GLN A 114 -23.59 7.81 2.25
CA GLN A 114 -24.14 6.49 2.03
C GLN A 114 -23.09 5.52 1.46
N ASP A 115 -22.21 5.99 0.58
CA ASP A 115 -21.11 5.17 0.03
C ASP A 115 -20.17 4.69 1.14
N PHE A 116 -19.83 5.57 2.09
CA PHE A 116 -18.99 5.22 3.24
C PHE A 116 -19.67 4.26 4.22
N SER A 117 -21.01 4.35 4.34
CA SER A 117 -21.81 3.52 5.26
C SER A 117 -22.21 2.17 4.66
N ARG A 118 -21.99 1.97 3.35
CA ARG A 118 -22.29 0.71 2.66
C ARG A 118 -21.45 -0.42 3.25
N VAL A 119 -22.11 -1.53 3.55
CA VAL A 119 -21.46 -2.77 3.99
C VAL A 119 -21.01 -3.56 2.77
N VAL A 120 -19.74 -3.96 2.76
CA VAL A 120 -19.17 -4.81 1.71
C VAL A 120 -19.50 -6.27 2.01
N SER A 121 -20.02 -6.96 1.01
CA SER A 121 -20.41 -8.37 1.09
C SER A 121 -20.36 -9.01 -0.31
N GLY A 122 -20.32 -10.34 -0.34
CA GLY A 122 -20.29 -11.13 -1.58
C GLY A 122 -19.31 -12.28 -1.50
N ASP A 123 -19.55 -13.32 -2.29
CA ASP A 123 -18.77 -14.57 -2.25
C ASP A 123 -17.31 -14.39 -2.71
N SER A 124 -17.03 -13.33 -3.47
CA SER A 124 -15.68 -12.96 -3.93
C SER A 124 -14.90 -12.09 -2.95
N ILE A 125 -15.53 -11.60 -1.88
CA ILE A 125 -14.88 -10.76 -0.87
C ILE A 125 -14.27 -11.66 0.20
N PRO A 126 -12.98 -11.50 0.56
CA PRO A 126 -12.39 -12.27 1.64
C PRO A 126 -13.16 -12.09 2.95
N SER A 127 -13.28 -13.17 3.72
CA SER A 127 -14.05 -13.20 4.97
C SER A 127 -13.65 -12.13 5.98
N PHE A 128 -12.37 -11.71 5.96
CA PHE A 128 -11.88 -10.61 6.80
C PHE A 128 -12.59 -9.27 6.50
N PHE A 129 -12.90 -8.98 5.23
CA PHE A 129 -13.52 -7.72 4.81
C PHE A 129 -15.05 -7.81 4.76
N CYS A 130 -15.61 -9.02 4.65
CA CYS A 130 -17.04 -9.23 4.59
C CYS A 130 -17.74 -8.74 5.88
N GLY A 131 -18.82 -7.96 5.71
CA GLY A 131 -19.58 -7.39 6.82
C GLY A 131 -19.03 -6.08 7.38
N LYS A 132 -17.91 -5.58 6.85
CA LYS A 132 -17.37 -4.25 7.18
C LYS A 132 -18.00 -3.18 6.31
N THR A 133 -18.18 -1.99 6.86
CA THR A 133 -18.48 -0.79 6.09
C THR A 133 -17.29 -0.39 5.23
N VAL A 134 -17.55 0.36 4.15
CA VAL A 134 -16.49 0.93 3.31
C VAL A 134 -15.54 1.78 4.15
N LEU A 135 -16.04 2.58 5.10
CA LEU A 135 -15.18 3.37 5.99
C LEU A 135 -14.24 2.48 6.84
N GLU A 136 -14.72 1.38 7.40
CA GLU A 136 -13.90 0.43 8.15
C GLU A 136 -12.84 -0.23 7.27
N ILE A 137 -13.16 -0.53 6.01
CA ILE A 137 -12.19 -1.06 5.04
C ILE A 137 -11.10 -0.04 4.76
N ILE A 138 -11.47 1.24 4.56
CA ILE A 138 -10.51 2.33 4.32
C ILE A 138 -9.57 2.48 5.52
N LEU A 139 -10.11 2.50 6.75
CA LEU A 139 -9.33 2.56 7.98
C LEU A 139 -8.36 1.38 8.11
N SER A 140 -8.85 0.16 7.84
CA SER A 140 -8.01 -1.04 7.84
C SER A 140 -6.91 -0.99 6.78
N THR A 141 -7.20 -0.39 5.62
CA THR A 141 -6.25 -0.24 4.51
C THR A 141 -5.09 0.66 4.90
N PHE A 142 -5.37 1.86 5.42
CA PHE A 142 -4.30 2.78 5.82
C PHE A 142 -3.51 2.27 7.03
N THR A 143 -4.17 1.59 7.98
CA THR A 143 -3.46 0.88 9.06
C THR A 143 -2.48 -0.17 8.52
N HIS A 144 -2.90 -0.93 7.50
CA HIS A 144 -2.05 -1.92 6.83
C HIS A 144 -0.90 -1.25 6.07
N LEU A 145 -1.15 -0.13 5.39
CA LEU A 145 -0.12 0.62 4.70
C LEU A 145 0.94 1.17 5.66
N ASP A 146 0.53 1.74 6.80
CA ASP A 146 1.45 2.25 7.83
C ASP A 146 2.30 1.13 8.43
N TYR A 147 1.71 -0.06 8.65
CA TYR A 147 2.45 -1.24 9.07
C TYR A 147 3.58 -1.58 8.09
N HIS A 148 3.32 -1.54 6.78
CA HIS A 148 4.35 -1.77 5.76
C HIS A 148 5.30 -0.59 5.57
N THR A 149 4.89 0.64 5.84
CA THR A 149 5.85 1.76 5.92
C THR A 149 6.85 1.56 7.05
N GLY A 150 6.40 1.00 8.19
CA GLY A 150 7.29 0.53 9.25
C GLY A 150 8.29 -0.54 8.78
N HIS A 151 7.92 -1.37 7.80
CA HIS A 151 8.86 -2.33 7.19
C HIS A 151 9.97 -1.64 6.42
N LEU A 152 9.68 -0.55 5.69
CA LEU A 152 10.71 0.23 5.00
C LEU A 152 11.78 0.73 5.98
N SER A 153 11.34 1.24 7.14
CA SER A 153 12.23 1.67 8.21
C SER A 153 13.11 0.53 8.74
N ALA A 154 12.53 -0.66 8.92
CA ALA A 154 13.25 -1.84 9.39
C ALA A 154 14.27 -2.33 8.36
N ILE A 155 13.91 -2.36 7.09
CA ILE A 155 14.78 -2.74 5.97
C ILE A 155 15.99 -1.80 5.91
N ARG A 156 15.76 -0.47 5.92
CA ARG A 156 16.84 0.52 5.90
C ARG A 156 17.82 0.32 7.06
N LYS A 157 17.30 0.20 8.28
CA LYS A 157 18.13 0.00 9.48
C LYS A 157 18.90 -1.32 9.45
N ASP A 158 18.28 -2.39 8.95
CA ASP A 158 18.96 -3.66 8.77
C ASP A 158 20.13 -3.52 7.78
N TRP A 159 19.88 -2.92 6.61
CA TRP A 159 20.92 -2.67 5.62
C TRP A 159 22.09 -1.84 6.18
N LEU A 160 21.81 -0.73 6.88
CA LEU A 160 22.84 0.08 7.53
C LEU A 160 23.72 -0.75 8.47
N SER A 161 23.11 -1.63 9.27
CA SER A 161 23.86 -2.46 10.22
C SER A 161 24.78 -3.48 9.53
N THR A 162 24.45 -3.91 8.30
CA THR A 162 25.34 -4.79 7.52
C THR A 162 26.59 -4.07 7.00
N ARG A 163 26.58 -2.74 6.94
CA ARG A 163 27.76 -1.94 6.53
C ARG A 163 28.75 -1.68 7.66
N THR A 164 28.26 -1.75 8.90
CA THR A 164 29.06 -1.51 10.11
C THR A 164 29.62 -2.79 10.73
N SER A 165 29.32 -3.94 10.11
CA SER A 165 29.79 -5.28 10.49
C SER A 165 31.02 -5.66 9.68
#